data_AF-A0A482ZV32-F1
#
_entry.id   AF-A0A482ZV32-F1
#
_cell.length_a   1.000
_cell.length_b   1.000
_cell.length_c   1.000
_cell.angle_alpha   90.00
_cell.angle_beta   90.00
_cell.angle_gamma   90.00
#
_symmetry.space_group_name_H-M   'P 1'
#
loop_
_entity.id
_entity.type
_entity.pdbx_description
1 polymer ?
#
loop_
_entity_poly.entity_id
_entity_poly.type
_entity_poly.pdbx_seq_one_letter_code
_entity_poly.pdbx_strand_id
1 'polypeptide(L)'
;MVEENYSNKQIMALSGAGPTAVTRWKRQYIAEQGGEEVLGKIPLDADKRRIKELEAKLAESQEDVRLLKKATALFIRDNPALR
;
A
#
# COMPACT_ATOMS: atom_id res chain seq x y z
N MET A 1 -15.72 0.15 15.87
CA MET A 1 -15.35 -1.22 16.31
C MET A 1 -14.53 -1.23 17.59
N VAL A 2 -13.35 -0.59 17.63
CA VAL A 2 -12.51 -0.52 18.84
C VAL A 2 -12.86 0.71 19.69
N GLU A 3 -13.11 1.86 19.07
CA GLU A 3 -13.54 3.09 19.77
C GLU A 3 -14.99 3.05 20.25
N GLU A 4 -15.90 2.49 19.45
CA GLU A 4 -17.32 2.34 19.82
C GLU A 4 -17.64 1.11 20.70
N ASN A 5 -16.61 0.43 21.22
CA ASN A 5 -16.73 -0.71 22.15
C ASN A 5 -17.65 -1.86 21.71
N TYR A 6 -17.87 -2.03 20.40
CA TYR A 6 -18.67 -3.14 19.88
C TYR A 6 -18.00 -4.49 20.16
N SER A 7 -18.80 -5.46 20.60
CA SER A 7 -18.37 -6.85 20.66
C SER A 7 -18.17 -7.43 19.26
N ASN A 8 -17.25 -8.39 19.13
CA ASN A 8 -17.04 -9.10 17.86
C ASN A 8 -18.35 -9.76 17.37
N LYS A 9 -19.24 -10.18 18.28
CA LYS A 9 -20.57 -10.75 17.94
C LYS A 9 -21.48 -9.74 17.25
N GLN A 10 -21.52 -8.51 17.75
CA GLN A 10 -22.32 -7.44 17.12
C GLN A 10 -21.78 -7.11 15.74
N ILE A 11 -20.45 -7.10 15.55
CA ILE A 11 -19.86 -6.82 14.24
C ILE A 11 -20.09 -7.95 13.25
N MET A 12 -20.03 -9.20 13.68
CA MET A 12 -20.45 -10.32 12.82
C MET A 12 -21.91 -10.18 12.39
N ALA A 13 -22.81 -9.81 13.30
CA ALA A 13 -24.22 -9.60 12.98
C ALA A 13 -24.47 -8.43 12.03
N LEU A 14 -23.75 -7.31 12.20
CA LEU A 14 -23.90 -6.11 11.37
C LEU A 14 -23.25 -6.26 9.99
N SER A 15 -22.08 -6.89 9.92
CA SER A 15 -21.30 -7.01 8.68
C SER A 15 -21.57 -8.29 7.89
N GLY A 16 -22.17 -9.31 8.51
CA GLY A 16 -22.29 -10.66 7.94
C GLY A 16 -20.95 -11.40 7.80
N ALA A 17 -19.85 -10.82 8.28
CA ALA A 17 -18.52 -11.40 8.16
C ALA A 17 -18.29 -12.51 9.19
N GLY A 18 -17.49 -13.51 8.79
CA GLY A 18 -17.09 -14.60 9.68
C GLY A 18 -16.18 -14.15 10.83
N PRO A 19 -16.12 -14.94 11.93
CA PRO A 19 -15.37 -14.59 13.15
C PRO A 19 -13.87 -14.36 12.93
N THR A 20 -13.27 -15.08 11.98
CA THR A 20 -11.86 -14.97 11.63
C THR A 20 -11.55 -13.64 10.93
N ALA A 21 -12.43 -13.20 10.02
CA ALA A 21 -12.30 -11.93 9.32
C ALA A 21 -12.37 -10.75 10.30
N VAL A 22 -13.39 -10.75 11.17
CA VAL A 22 -13.61 -9.70 12.18
C VAL A 22 -12.40 -9.60 13.13
N THR A 23 -11.87 -10.73 13.58
CA THR A 23 -10.69 -10.76 14.45
C THR A 23 -9.44 -10.24 13.75
N ARG A 24 -9.24 -10.60 12.49
CA ARG A 24 -8.10 -10.15 11.68
C ARG A 24 -8.16 -8.63 11.43
N TRP A 25 -9.32 -8.10 11.07
CA TRP A 25 -9.51 -6.66 10.89
C TRP A 25 -9.30 -5.90 12.19
N LYS A 26 -9.79 -6.41 13.33
CA LYS A 26 -9.53 -5.81 14.64
C LYS A 26 -8.04 -5.67 14.93
N ARG A 27 -7.28 -6.77 14.74
CA ARG A 27 -5.83 -6.77 14.97
C ARG A 27 -5.12 -5.78 14.05
N GLN A 28 -5.51 -5.73 12.78
CA GLN A 28 -4.93 -4.80 11.82
C GLN A 28 -5.24 -3.35 12.19
N TYR A 29 -6.48 -3.02 12.56
CA TYR A 29 -6.85 -1.68 12.99
C TYR A 29 -6.05 -1.22 14.22
N ILE A 30 -5.89 -2.09 15.23
CA ILE A 30 -5.11 -1.76 16.43
C ILE A 30 -3.64 -1.51 16.08
N ALA A 31 -3.04 -2.34 15.22
CA ALA A 31 -1.67 -2.14 14.76
C ALA A 31 -1.52 -0.81 14.01
N GLU A 32 -2.45 -0.50 13.11
CA GLU A 32 -2.45 0.75 12.36
C GLU A 32 -2.61 1.98 13.28
N GLN A 33 -3.41 1.90 14.34
CA GLN A 33 -3.54 2.96 15.34
C GLN A 33 -2.25 3.15 16.17
N GLY A 34 -1.50 2.08 16.40
CA GLY A 34 -0.17 2.12 17.02
C GLY A 34 0.94 2.64 16.10
N GLY A 35 0.62 3.00 14.85
CA GLY A 35 1.61 3.43 13.85
C GLY A 35 2.38 2.28 13.20
N GLU A 36 2.03 1.03 13.50
CA GLU A 36 2.66 -0.14 12.86
C GLU A 36 2.07 -0.35 11.46
N GLU A 37 2.95 -0.45 10.47
CA GLU A 37 2.54 -0.84 9.12
C GLU A 37 2.47 -2.37 9.03
N VAL A 38 1.28 -2.89 8.70
CA VAL A 38 1.11 -4.34 8.56
C VAL A 38 1.58 -4.79 7.18
N LEU A 39 2.82 -5.28 7.11
CA LEU A 39 3.45 -5.80 5.90
C LEU A 39 2.54 -6.77 5.13
N GLY A 40 2.48 -6.60 3.81
CA GLY A 40 1.68 -7.45 2.91
C GLY A 40 0.17 -7.26 2.99
N LYS A 41 -0.34 -6.29 3.78
CA LYS A 41 -1.78 -5.97 3.82
C LYS A 41 -2.06 -4.60 3.21
N ILE A 42 -3.28 -4.47 2.71
CA ILE A 42 -3.85 -3.19 2.30
C ILE A 42 -4.30 -2.50 3.59
N PRO A 43 -3.85 -1.26 3.88
CA PRO A 43 -4.27 -0.54 5.06
C PRO A 43 -5.81 -0.43 5.14
N LEU A 44 -6.38 -0.47 6.35
CA LEU A 44 -7.82 -0.24 6.52
C LEU A 44 -8.14 1.25 6.40
N ASP A 45 -7.23 2.10 6.86
CA ASP A 45 -7.34 3.54 6.73
C ASP A 45 -7.26 4.01 5.25
N ALA A 46 -8.12 4.95 4.89
CA ALA A 46 -8.22 5.48 3.52
C ALA A 46 -6.97 6.29 3.14
N ASP A 47 -6.46 7.10 4.07
CA ASP A 47 -5.30 7.95 3.84
C ASP A 47 -4.04 7.10 3.66
N LYS A 48 -3.84 6.10 4.53
CA LYS A 48 -2.73 5.14 4.38
C LYS A 48 -2.79 4.34 3.08
N ARG A 49 -4.00 3.93 2.65
CA ARG A 49 -4.17 3.31 1.32
C ARG A 49 -3.71 4.25 0.22
N ARG A 50 -4.13 5.51 0.27
CA ARG A 50 -3.77 6.50 -0.73
C ARG A 50 -2.26 6.76 -0.77
N ILE A 51 -1.62 6.86 0.39
CA ILE A 51 -0.16 7.01 0.50
C ILE A 51 0.54 5.85 -0.21
N LYS A 52 0.15 4.61 0.09
CA LYS A 52 0.73 3.41 -0.53
C LYS A 52 0.55 3.36 -2.05
N GLU A 53 -0.63 3.77 -2.55
CA GLU A 53 -0.86 3.89 -3.99
C GLU A 53 0.05 4.93 -4.64
N LEU A 54 0.26 6.07 -3.97
CA LEU A 54 1.13 7.14 -4.47
C LEU A 54 2.59 6.73 -4.45
N GLU A 55 3.04 6.03 -3.41
CA GLU A 55 4.38 5.47 -3.32
C GLU A 55 4.66 4.47 -4.46
N ALA A 56 3.70 3.60 -4.75
CA ALA A 56 3.81 2.66 -5.87
C ALA A 56 3.97 3.38 -7.21
N LYS A 57 3.15 4.41 -7.47
CA LYS A 57 3.24 5.23 -8.69
C LYS A 57 4.55 5.99 -8.78
N LEU A 58 5.04 6.50 -7.66
CA LEU A 58 6.32 7.20 -7.60
C LEU A 58 7.47 6.25 -7.94
N ALA A 59 7.46 5.03 -7.39
CA ALA A 59 8.46 4.02 -7.67
C ALA A 59 8.47 3.60 -9.14
N GLU A 60 7.30 3.39 -9.73
CA GLU A 60 7.14 3.10 -11.17
C GLU A 60 7.72 4.22 -12.03
N SER A 61 7.33 5.48 -11.76
CA SER A 61 7.83 6.64 -12.49
C SER A 61 9.35 6.81 -12.37
N GLN A 62 9.92 6.54 -11.19
CA GLN A 62 11.37 6.58 -10.98
C GLN A 62 12.10 5.50 -11.79
N GLU A 63 11.53 4.30 -11.89
CA GLU A 63 12.11 3.23 -12.69
C GLU A 63 12.05 3.54 -14.19
N ASP A 64 10.94 4.11 -14.67
CA ASP A 64 10.81 4.55 -16.07
C ASP A 64 11.88 5.59 -16.43
N VAL A 65 12.08 6.60 -15.57
CA VAL A 65 13.13 7.60 -15.76
C VAL A 65 14.52 6.95 -15.75
N ARG A 66 14.74 5.97 -14.88
CA ARG A 66 16.02 5.23 -14.80
C ARG A 66 16.26 4.45 -16.09
N LEU A 67 15.24 3.78 -16.61
CA LEU A 67 15.32 3.01 -17.84
C LEU A 67 15.58 3.92 -19.04
N LEU A 68 14.86 5.04 -19.13
CA LEU A 68 15.03 6.03 -20.20
C LEU A 68 16.46 6.59 -20.20
N LYS A 69 16.99 6.96 -19.03
CA LYS A 69 18.38 7.44 -18.90
C LYS A 69 19.40 6.41 -19.41
N LYS A 70 19.21 5.13 -19.08
CA LYS A 70 20.08 4.05 -19.56
C LYS A 70 19.99 3.88 -21.08
N ALA A 71 18.78 3.88 -21.63
CA ALA A 71 18.55 3.78 -23.06
C ALA A 71 19.20 4.95 -23.82
N THR A 72 19.03 6.18 -23.32
CA THR A 72 19.65 7.37 -23.92
C THR A 72 21.18 7.30 -23.87
N ALA A 73 21.78 6.84 -22.77
CA ALA A 73 23.22 6.68 -22.67
C ALA A 73 23.77 5.65 -23.67
N LEU A 74 23.07 4.52 -23.85
CA LEU A 74 23.40 3.53 -24.87
C LEU A 74 23.28 4.11 -26.28
N PHE A 75 22.18 4.82 -26.55
CA PHE A 75 21.95 5.46 -27.84
C PHE A 75 23.05 6.46 -28.21
N ILE A 76 23.45 7.34 -27.28
CA ILE A 76 24.55 8.29 -27.51
C ILE A 76 25.87 7.56 -27.75
N ARG A 77 26.15 6.49 -26.99
CA ARG A 77 27.36 5.69 -27.17
C ARG A 77 27.43 5.05 -28.56
N ASP A 78 26.30 4.52 -29.04
CA ASP A 78 26.23 3.73 -30.27
C ASP A 78 26.10 4.62 -31.53
N ASN A 79 25.89 5.94 -31.36
CA ASN A 79 25.85 6.92 -32.45
C ASN A 79 27.02 7.92 -32.32
N PRO A 80 28.17 7.65 -32.97
CA PRO A 80 29.36 8.50 -32.86
C PRO A 80 29.18 9.92 -33.39
N ALA A 81 28.15 10.17 -34.21
CA ALA A 81 27.78 11.52 -34.66
C ALA A 81 27.11 12.39 -33.57
N LEU A 82 26.74 11.80 -32.43
CA LEU A 82 26.14 12.48 -31.27
C LEU A 82 27.11 12.67 -30.09
N ARG A 83 28.37 12.25 -30.24
CA ARG A 83 29.43 12.42 -29.23
C ARG A 83 30.08 13.80 -29.29
#